data_AF-A0A9Q1C9H1-F1
#
_entry.id   AF-A0A9Q1C9H1-F1
#
_cell.length_a   1.000
_cell.length_b   1.000
_cell.length_c   1.000
_cell.angle_alpha   90.00
_cell.angle_beta   90.00
_cell.angle_gamma   90.00
#
_symmetry.space_group_name_H-M   'P 1'
#
loop_
_entity.id
_entity.type
_entity.pdbx_description
1 polymer ?
#
loop_
_entity_poly.entity_id
_entity_poly.type
_entity_poly.pdbx_seq_one_letter_code
_entity_poly.pdbx_strand_id
1 'polypeptide(L)'
;MMTTALLLLIPLFISGVQSTTEDDLAQGAFEGLGCTVTNPRIDNIRLSNADTDFFEVRNIIERMERTLDESSPTRDTRVRVNVPRDCSHVDSTQSGVFSIMPSECDEPIQVFCDMETDGGGWTVIQRRQNGAVGFNRGWVNYEKGFGSKYSEYWLGNDALFWLTAQDRYELRVDLEDFQGDTRYAVYEHFKVGDRGTRYKLILGGYKEGDAAGDALSSHNHAPFTTPDYDNDKATTGNCAGYFFSGWWFTNCYHANLNGIYRPNGEELDVRGIVWSEWRSLNISLKSTEMKIRPIQIPQ
;
A
#
# COMPACT_ATOMS: atom_id res chain seq x y z
N MET A 1 63.16 -43.42 -12.37
CA MET A 1 62.45 -42.24 -12.89
C MET A 1 61.38 -41.87 -11.89
N MET A 2 61.61 -40.75 -11.20
CA MET A 2 60.67 -40.14 -10.26
C MET A 2 59.41 -39.68 -11.02
N THR A 3 58.23 -39.89 -10.46
CA THR A 3 57.11 -38.96 -10.63
C THR A 3 56.26 -39.00 -9.37
N THR A 4 56.30 -37.87 -8.69
CA THR A 4 55.68 -37.50 -7.42
C THR A 4 54.16 -37.36 -7.57
N ALA A 5 53.42 -38.00 -6.67
CA ALA A 5 52.00 -37.77 -6.47
C ALA A 5 51.80 -36.40 -5.81
N LEU A 6 51.11 -35.49 -6.49
CA LEU A 6 50.77 -34.17 -6.01
C LEU A 6 49.51 -34.28 -5.12
N LEU A 7 49.70 -34.18 -3.80
CA LEU A 7 48.62 -33.97 -2.83
C LEU A 7 48.05 -32.55 -3.02
N LEU A 8 46.80 -32.45 -3.47
CA LEU A 8 46.03 -31.21 -3.39
C LEU A 8 45.42 -31.10 -1.99
N LEU A 9 46.00 -30.20 -1.19
CA LEU A 9 45.46 -29.74 0.08
C LEU A 9 44.22 -28.86 -0.19
N ILE A 10 43.07 -29.30 0.31
CA ILE A 10 41.84 -28.50 0.38
C ILE A 10 41.98 -27.54 1.58
N PRO A 11 41.93 -26.22 1.41
CA PRO A 11 41.84 -25.31 2.54
C PRO A 11 40.39 -25.30 3.05
N LEU A 12 40.20 -25.79 4.28
CA LEU A 12 39.02 -25.55 5.10
C LEU A 12 38.95 -24.04 5.39
N PHE A 13 38.07 -23.31 4.70
CA PHE A 13 37.70 -21.97 5.10
C PHE A 13 36.76 -22.06 6.30
N ILE A 14 37.34 -21.73 7.46
CA ILE A 14 36.63 -21.52 8.72
C ILE A 14 35.70 -20.31 8.53
N SER A 15 34.41 -20.53 8.74
CA SER A 15 33.38 -19.51 8.84
C SER A 15 33.71 -18.53 9.96
N GLY A 16 34.25 -17.38 9.59
CA GLY A 16 34.34 -16.21 10.46
C GLY A 16 32.95 -15.63 10.64
N VAL A 17 32.41 -15.77 11.84
CA VAL A 17 31.24 -15.02 12.32
C VAL A 17 31.61 -13.54 12.31
N GLN A 18 31.06 -12.78 11.37
CA GLN A 18 31.18 -11.33 11.37
C GLN A 18 30.21 -10.75 12.40
N SER A 19 30.80 -10.15 13.41
CA SER A 19 30.23 -9.24 14.40
C SER A 19 29.18 -8.33 13.80
N THR A 20 27.92 -8.49 14.22
CA THR A 20 26.86 -7.51 14.05
C THR A 20 27.24 -6.26 14.85
N THR A 21 27.62 -5.19 14.16
CA THR A 21 27.79 -3.86 14.75
C THR A 21 26.41 -3.33 15.16
N GLU A 22 26.36 -2.63 16.30
CA GLU A 22 25.16 -2.13 17.00
C GLU A 22 24.28 -1.12 16.20
N ASP A 23 24.51 -0.93 14.90
CA ASP A 23 23.73 -0.05 14.01
C ASP A 23 22.54 -0.73 13.32
N ASP A 24 22.45 -2.06 13.32
CA ASP A 24 21.32 -2.81 12.71
C ASP A 24 20.07 -2.91 13.62
N LEU A 25 20.15 -2.40 14.85
CA LEU A 25 19.06 -2.47 15.84
C LEU A 25 18.12 -1.24 15.82
N ALA A 26 18.38 -0.24 14.97
CA ALA A 26 17.58 0.98 14.90
C ALA A 26 16.54 1.01 13.75
N GLN A 27 16.52 0.02 12.86
CA GLN A 27 15.59 -0.02 11.70
C GLN A 27 14.36 -0.93 11.90
N GLY A 28 14.17 -1.51 13.08
CA GLY A 28 13.19 -2.58 13.31
C GLY A 28 11.99 -2.26 14.20
N ALA A 29 11.73 -1.00 14.57
CA ALA A 29 10.67 -0.68 15.54
C ALA A 29 9.92 0.59 15.15
N PHE A 30 9.00 0.45 14.18
CA PHE A 30 7.76 1.19 13.92
C PHE A 30 7.41 1.01 12.43
N GLU A 31 7.22 -0.25 12.01
CA GLU A 31 6.35 -0.47 10.84
C GLU A 31 4.96 -0.03 11.29
N GLY A 32 4.59 1.22 10.97
CA GLY A 32 3.30 1.78 11.34
C GLY A 32 2.21 0.77 10.97
N LEU A 33 1.49 0.29 11.98
CA LEU A 33 0.26 -0.48 11.77
C LEU A 33 -0.58 0.34 10.79
N GLY A 34 -0.95 -0.25 9.65
CA GLY A 34 -1.76 0.44 8.63
C GLY A 34 -2.99 1.11 9.26
N CYS A 35 -3.61 2.08 8.57
CA CYS A 35 -4.75 2.84 9.12
C CYS A 35 -5.79 1.90 9.76
N THR A 36 -5.76 1.82 11.10
CA THR A 36 -6.77 1.11 11.87
C THR A 36 -7.73 2.14 12.42
N VAL A 37 -9.00 1.78 12.41
CA VAL A 37 -10.07 2.55 13.04
C VAL A 37 -10.67 1.67 14.11
N THR A 38 -10.37 1.98 15.36
CA THR A 38 -11.06 1.41 16.52
C THR A 38 -12.45 2.03 16.56
N ASN A 39 -13.41 1.31 15.98
CA ASN A 39 -14.76 1.77 15.72
C ASN A 39 -15.38 2.61 16.89
N PRO A 40 -15.78 3.87 16.67
CA PRO A 40 -16.48 4.69 17.65
C PRO A 40 -17.99 4.32 17.82
N ARG A 41 -18.42 3.12 17.39
CA ARG A 41 -19.83 2.67 17.47
C ARG A 41 -19.98 1.19 17.84
N ILE A 42 -19.49 0.79 19.02
CA ILE A 42 -20.02 -0.36 19.75
C ILE A 42 -20.78 0.12 20.98
N ASP A 43 -21.78 0.97 20.80
CA ASP A 43 -22.76 1.32 21.85
C ASP A 43 -24.20 0.88 21.50
N ASN A 44 -24.40 0.19 20.36
CA ASN A 44 -25.73 -0.24 19.94
C ASN A 44 -25.78 -1.72 19.51
N ILE A 45 -25.04 -2.58 20.20
CA ILE A 45 -25.44 -3.99 20.25
C ILE A 45 -26.62 -4.06 21.23
N ARG A 46 -27.84 -4.15 20.69
CA ARG A 46 -29.00 -4.59 21.47
C ARG A 46 -28.79 -6.05 21.88
N LEU A 47 -28.18 -6.25 23.05
CA LEU A 47 -28.28 -7.51 23.77
C LEU A 47 -29.70 -7.57 24.34
N SER A 48 -30.61 -8.19 23.60
CA SER A 48 -31.90 -8.55 24.16
C SER A 48 -31.70 -9.58 25.27
N ASN A 49 -32.13 -9.20 26.49
CA ASN A 49 -32.29 -10.02 27.70
C ASN A 49 -31.08 -10.05 28.67
N ALA A 50 -30.85 -8.95 29.42
CA ALA A 50 -30.20 -8.97 30.73
C ALA A 50 -30.40 -7.64 31.50
N ASP A 51 -31.66 -7.22 31.72
CA ASP A 51 -31.98 -5.87 32.24
C ASP A 51 -31.95 -5.69 33.77
N THR A 52 -31.33 -6.60 34.55
CA THR A 52 -31.32 -6.46 36.03
C THR A 52 -29.96 -6.41 36.71
N ASP A 53 -28.84 -6.66 36.01
CA ASP A 53 -27.49 -6.56 36.62
C ASP A 53 -26.66 -5.36 36.13
N PHE A 54 -27.18 -4.54 35.21
CA PHE A 54 -26.41 -3.44 34.60
C PHE A 54 -26.34 -2.17 35.47
N PHE A 55 -27.26 -1.99 36.42
CA PHE A 55 -27.31 -0.77 37.23
C PHE A 55 -26.17 -0.69 38.26
N GLU A 56 -25.78 -1.82 38.84
CA GLU A 56 -24.63 -1.86 39.77
C GLU A 56 -23.32 -1.66 39.02
N VAL A 57 -23.16 -2.29 37.86
CA VAL A 57 -21.96 -2.15 37.03
C VAL A 57 -21.80 -0.72 36.52
N ARG A 58 -22.89 -0.07 36.06
CA ARG A 58 -22.83 1.33 35.61
C ARG A 58 -22.43 2.29 36.73
N ASN A 59 -22.96 2.10 37.94
CA ASN A 59 -22.58 2.92 39.10
C ASN A 59 -21.13 2.69 39.55
N ILE A 60 -20.59 1.48 39.36
CA ILE A 60 -19.18 1.18 39.62
C ILE A 60 -18.30 1.87 38.58
N ILE A 61 -18.66 1.81 37.29
CA ILE A 61 -17.95 2.50 36.20
C ILE A 61 -17.92 4.01 36.44
N GLU A 62 -19.08 4.63 36.72
CA GLU A 62 -19.17 6.07 36.99
C GLU A 62 -18.35 6.52 38.22
N ARG A 63 -18.13 5.62 39.19
CA ARG A 63 -17.28 5.89 40.36
C ARG A 63 -15.81 5.75 40.00
N MET A 64 -15.43 4.73 39.23
CA MET A 64 -14.07 4.54 38.75
C MET A 64 -13.62 5.68 37.83
N GLU A 65 -14.49 6.17 36.95
CA GLU A 65 -14.23 7.35 36.10
C GLU A 65 -13.98 8.62 36.92
N ARG A 66 -14.75 8.87 37.97
CA ARG A 66 -14.52 10.02 38.87
C ARG A 66 -13.21 9.91 39.66
N THR A 67 -12.81 8.70 40.03
CA THR A 67 -11.56 8.49 40.78
C THR A 67 -10.33 8.67 39.87
N LEU A 68 -10.47 8.40 38.57
CA LEU A 68 -9.42 8.62 37.57
C LEU A 68 -9.25 10.11 37.23
N ASP A 69 -10.34 10.89 37.22
CA ASP A 69 -10.30 12.33 36.91
C ASP A 69 -9.70 13.17 38.05
N GLU A 70 -9.88 12.78 39.31
CA GLU A 70 -9.29 13.47 40.48
C GLU A 70 -7.78 13.22 40.69
N SER A 71 -7.18 12.28 39.94
CA SER A 71 -5.77 11.89 40.10
C SER A 71 -4.80 12.39 39.02
N SER A 72 -5.28 13.16 38.03
CA SER A 72 -4.45 13.64 36.93
C SER A 72 -3.76 14.98 37.27
N PRO A 73 -2.42 15.04 37.42
CA PRO A 73 -1.71 16.29 37.62
C PRO A 73 -1.55 17.04 36.29
N THR A 74 -2.10 18.26 36.25
CA THR A 74 -1.68 19.41 35.43
C THR A 74 -1.42 19.24 33.92
N ARG A 75 -2.31 19.86 33.13
CA ARG A 75 -2.06 20.50 31.82
C ARG A 75 -0.91 19.91 30.99
N ASP A 76 -1.27 18.92 30.20
CA ASP A 76 -0.49 18.47 29.05
C ASP A 76 -0.45 19.56 27.98
N THR A 77 0.55 20.44 28.01
CA THR A 77 0.94 21.24 26.84
C THR A 77 1.65 20.33 25.82
N ARG A 78 0.97 19.30 25.33
CA ARG A 78 1.33 18.68 24.06
C ARG A 78 1.11 19.73 22.99
N VAL A 79 2.21 20.26 22.44
CA VAL A 79 2.17 20.89 21.12
C VAL A 79 1.46 19.88 20.23
N ARG A 80 0.23 20.19 19.79
CA ARG A 80 -0.44 19.39 18.77
C ARG A 80 0.40 19.51 17.51
N VAL A 81 1.32 18.58 17.31
CA VAL A 81 2.02 18.42 16.03
C VAL A 81 0.91 18.17 15.03
N ASN A 82 0.64 19.14 14.18
CA ASN A 82 -0.37 19.01 13.13
C ASN A 82 0.22 18.05 12.09
N VAL A 83 -0.13 16.77 12.20
CA VAL A 83 0.33 15.76 11.24
C VAL A 83 -0.37 16.03 9.91
N PRO A 84 0.37 16.14 8.79
CA PRO A 84 -0.22 16.35 7.47
C PRO A 84 -1.22 15.25 7.12
N ARG A 85 -2.35 15.60 6.49
CA ARG A 85 -3.38 14.61 6.09
C ARG A 85 -2.95 13.71 4.93
N ASP A 86 -2.02 14.21 4.13
CA ASP A 86 -1.40 13.56 2.97
C ASP A 86 -0.12 14.34 2.59
N CYS A 87 0.55 13.89 1.53
CA CYS A 87 1.81 14.49 1.08
C CYS A 87 1.66 15.92 0.52
N SER A 88 0.47 16.34 0.11
CA SER A 88 0.26 17.71 -0.39
C SER A 88 0.28 18.77 0.73
N HIS A 89 0.18 18.33 1.99
CA HIS A 89 0.26 19.18 3.18
C HIS A 89 1.61 19.04 3.92
N VAL A 90 2.56 18.29 3.37
CA VAL A 90 3.91 18.18 3.92
C VAL A 90 4.70 19.43 3.54
N ASP A 91 5.26 20.10 4.54
CA ASP A 91 6.13 21.27 4.34
C ASP A 91 7.57 20.83 4.00
N SER A 92 7.73 20.26 2.80
CA SER A 92 9.01 19.82 2.25
C SER A 92 8.98 19.91 0.73
N THR A 93 10.10 20.31 0.12
CA THR A 93 10.30 20.22 -1.33
C THR A 93 11.09 18.98 -1.75
N GLN A 94 11.57 18.20 -0.79
CA GLN A 94 12.35 16.99 -1.04
C GLN A 94 11.48 15.75 -0.85
N SER A 95 11.62 14.82 -1.80
CA SER A 95 10.97 13.51 -1.72
C SER A 95 11.55 12.68 -0.57
N GLY A 96 10.71 11.87 0.07
CA GLY A 96 11.13 11.08 1.23
C GLY A 96 9.98 10.37 1.93
N VAL A 97 10.30 9.65 3.00
CA VAL A 97 9.29 9.01 3.85
C VAL A 97 8.84 9.98 4.93
N PHE A 98 7.55 10.24 5.00
CA PHE A 98 6.92 11.14 5.96
C PHE A 98 5.78 10.42 6.70
N SER A 99 5.42 10.96 7.86
CA SER A 99 4.21 10.53 8.58
C SER A 99 3.04 11.41 8.18
N ILE A 100 1.93 10.78 7.82
CA ILE A 100 0.67 11.45 7.50
C ILE A 100 -0.46 10.84 8.33
N MET A 101 -1.56 11.57 8.48
CA MET A 101 -2.74 11.12 9.21
C MET A 101 -3.98 11.31 8.32
N PRO A 102 -4.32 10.32 7.47
CA PRO A 102 -5.55 10.36 6.70
C PRO A 102 -6.77 10.46 7.63
N SER A 103 -7.86 11.02 7.12
CA SER A 103 -9.06 11.25 7.94
C SER A 103 -9.57 9.94 8.55
N GLU A 104 -10.02 10.01 9.81
CA GLU A 104 -10.52 8.88 10.62
C GLU A 104 -9.49 7.79 10.97
N CYS A 105 -8.22 7.91 10.58
CA CYS A 105 -7.18 7.00 11.09
C CYS A 105 -6.81 7.40 12.52
N ASP A 106 -6.78 6.42 13.43
CA ASP A 106 -6.47 6.66 14.85
C ASP A 106 -5.01 7.06 15.07
N GLU A 107 -4.11 6.55 14.21
CA GLU A 107 -2.66 6.75 14.32
C GLU A 107 -2.05 7.18 12.98
N PRO A 108 -0.96 7.98 13.00
CA PRO A 108 -0.24 8.34 11.79
C PRO A 108 0.35 7.11 11.08
N ILE A 109 0.34 7.15 9.75
CA ILE A 109 0.97 6.13 8.90
C ILE A 109 2.15 6.73 8.16
N GLN A 110 3.15 5.89 7.86
CA GLN A 110 4.28 6.29 7.02
C GLN A 110 3.96 6.08 5.54
N VAL A 111 4.30 7.08 4.72
CA VAL A 111 4.18 7.05 3.26
C VAL A 111 5.42 7.62 2.62
N PHE A 112 5.69 7.23 1.38
CA PHE A 112 6.64 7.98 0.57
C PHE A 112 5.92 9.14 -0.11
N CYS A 113 6.40 10.36 0.14
CA CYS A 113 5.97 11.56 -0.55
C CYS A 113 6.92 11.87 -1.70
N ASP A 114 6.39 11.91 -2.90
CA ASP A 114 7.09 12.46 -4.06
C ASP A 114 6.74 13.95 -4.17
N MET A 115 7.75 14.77 -3.87
CA MET A 115 7.64 16.23 -3.82
C MET A 115 8.24 16.89 -5.06
N GLU A 116 8.70 16.10 -6.03
CA GLU A 116 9.47 16.58 -7.18
C GLU A 116 8.70 16.43 -8.50
N THR A 117 7.99 15.32 -8.68
CA THR A 117 7.26 15.04 -9.93
C THR A 117 6.05 15.95 -10.08
N ASP A 118 5.96 16.66 -11.21
CA ASP A 118 4.78 17.46 -11.60
C ASP A 118 4.29 18.42 -10.51
N GLY A 119 5.23 19.12 -9.85
CA GLY A 119 4.93 20.06 -8.77
C GLY A 119 4.75 19.41 -7.39
N GLY A 120 4.91 18.09 -7.27
CA GLY A 120 4.98 17.38 -6.00
C GLY A 120 3.63 17.19 -5.30
N GLY A 121 3.71 16.89 -3.99
CA GLY A 121 2.56 16.63 -3.14
C GLY A 121 1.93 15.25 -3.35
N TRP A 122 2.65 14.33 -4.00
CA TRP A 122 2.14 13.00 -4.32
C TRP A 122 2.37 12.02 -3.17
N THR A 123 1.30 11.36 -2.75
CA THR A 123 1.38 10.19 -1.86
C THR A 123 1.51 8.94 -2.70
N VAL A 124 2.67 8.28 -2.63
CA VAL A 124 2.89 7.00 -3.32
C VAL A 124 2.10 5.91 -2.61
N ILE A 125 1.37 5.10 -3.38
CA ILE A 125 0.50 4.04 -2.86
C ILE A 125 0.95 2.64 -3.27
N GLN A 126 1.74 2.56 -4.34
CA GLN A 126 2.37 1.33 -4.81
C GLN A 126 3.69 1.68 -5.48
N ARG A 127 4.73 0.88 -5.25
CA ARG A 127 6.00 0.97 -5.98
C ARG A 127 6.56 -0.41 -6.30
N ARG A 128 7.03 -0.61 -7.55
CA ARG A 128 7.78 -1.77 -8.06
C ARG A 128 9.06 -1.28 -8.74
N GLN A 129 10.19 -1.94 -8.53
CA GLN A 129 11.48 -1.51 -9.07
C GLN A 129 12.54 -2.62 -9.22
N ASN A 130 12.45 -3.72 -8.46
CA ASN A 130 13.51 -4.73 -8.43
C ASN A 130 13.07 -6.15 -8.03
N GLY A 131 11.82 -6.36 -7.63
CA GLY A 131 11.28 -7.66 -7.22
C GLY A 131 11.70 -8.12 -5.83
N ALA A 132 12.24 -7.23 -4.99
CA ALA A 132 12.63 -7.55 -3.61
C ALA A 132 11.41 -7.91 -2.73
N VAL A 133 10.21 -7.44 -3.08
CA VAL A 133 8.99 -7.74 -2.34
C VAL A 133 8.06 -8.60 -3.19
N GLY A 134 7.63 -9.74 -2.62
CA GLY A 134 6.62 -10.58 -3.23
C GLY A 134 5.22 -9.97 -3.12
N PHE A 135 4.52 -9.82 -4.25
CA PHE A 135 3.14 -9.32 -4.33
C PHE A 135 2.09 -10.44 -4.39
N ASN A 136 2.51 -11.71 -4.44
CA ASN A 136 1.60 -12.85 -4.25
C ASN A 136 1.18 -12.96 -2.78
N ARG A 137 0.15 -12.19 -2.40
CA ARG A 137 -0.29 -12.02 -1.01
C ARG A 137 -1.81 -12.20 -0.90
N GLY A 138 -2.25 -12.70 0.25
CA GLY A 138 -3.67 -12.84 0.57
C GLY A 138 -4.35 -11.54 1.00
N TRP A 139 -5.67 -11.59 1.19
CA TRP A 139 -6.55 -10.45 1.46
C TRP A 139 -6.06 -9.57 2.61
N VAL A 140 -5.77 -10.16 3.76
CA VAL A 140 -5.37 -9.44 4.98
C VAL A 140 -4.07 -8.64 4.78
N ASN A 141 -3.14 -9.14 3.95
CA ASN A 141 -1.90 -8.42 3.67
C ASN A 141 -2.18 -7.22 2.75
N TYR A 142 -3.00 -7.38 1.72
CA TYR A 142 -3.40 -6.27 0.86
C TYR A 142 -4.24 -5.23 1.58
N GLU A 143 -5.06 -5.65 2.54
CA GLU A 143 -5.83 -4.79 3.44
C GLU A 143 -4.90 -3.90 4.28
N LYS A 144 -3.92 -4.50 4.96
CA LYS A 144 -3.00 -3.80 5.87
C LYS A 144 -1.84 -3.08 5.18
N GLY A 145 -1.44 -3.53 4.00
CA GLY A 145 -0.22 -3.10 3.33
C GLY A 145 0.97 -4.01 3.66
N PHE A 146 2.01 -3.94 2.82
CA PHE A 146 3.24 -4.72 2.95
C PHE A 146 4.39 -4.09 2.17
N GLY A 147 5.63 -4.51 2.47
CA GLY A 147 6.84 -3.97 1.86
C GLY A 147 7.34 -2.70 2.57
N SER A 148 8.34 -2.05 2.00
CA SER A 148 9.00 -0.90 2.61
C SER A 148 8.75 0.39 1.83
N LYS A 149 8.44 1.48 2.55
CA LYS A 149 8.24 2.80 1.95
C LYS A 149 9.51 3.36 1.30
N TYR A 150 10.68 2.80 1.62
CA TYR A 150 11.97 3.09 1.01
C TYR A 150 12.27 2.25 -0.24
N SER A 151 11.46 1.23 -0.55
CA SER A 151 11.65 0.35 -1.70
C SER A 151 10.31 -0.05 -2.33
N GLU A 152 10.04 -1.33 -2.56
CA GLU A 152 8.78 -1.82 -3.10
C GLU A 152 7.75 -1.99 -1.99
N TYR A 153 6.51 -1.55 -2.24
CA TYR A 153 5.43 -1.73 -1.28
C TYR A 153 4.05 -1.59 -1.91
N TRP A 154 3.05 -2.07 -1.16
CA TRP A 154 1.65 -1.73 -1.28
C TRP A 154 1.24 -1.01 -0.01
N LEU A 155 0.61 0.17 -0.12
CA LEU A 155 0.28 0.99 1.05
C LEU A 155 -0.71 0.30 1.99
N GLY A 156 -1.65 -0.47 1.44
CA GLY A 156 -2.76 -1.08 2.18
C GLY A 156 -4.10 -0.51 1.75
N ASN A 157 -5.08 -1.39 1.54
CA ASN A 157 -6.40 -0.98 1.06
C ASN A 157 -7.18 -0.15 2.09
N ASP A 158 -6.98 -0.38 3.39
CA ASP A 158 -7.60 0.44 4.44
C ASP A 158 -7.09 1.88 4.40
N ALA A 159 -5.77 2.05 4.32
CA ALA A 159 -5.17 3.38 4.19
C ALA A 159 -5.60 4.08 2.88
N LEU A 160 -5.66 3.33 1.77
CA LEU A 160 -6.15 3.83 0.49
C LEU A 160 -7.61 4.30 0.56
N PHE A 161 -8.48 3.56 1.23
CA PHE A 161 -9.87 3.95 1.44
C PHE A 161 -9.94 5.30 2.18
N TRP A 162 -9.29 5.42 3.33
CA TRP A 162 -9.34 6.66 4.13
C TRP A 162 -8.70 7.85 3.42
N LEU A 163 -7.58 7.64 2.74
CA LEU A 163 -6.95 8.66 1.90
C LEU A 163 -7.86 9.17 0.79
N THR A 164 -8.59 8.28 0.12
CA THR A 164 -9.44 8.67 -1.02
C THR A 164 -10.89 9.01 -0.63
N ALA A 165 -11.25 8.83 0.64
CA ALA A 165 -12.54 9.23 1.20
C ALA A 165 -12.55 10.69 1.68
N GLN A 166 -11.39 11.21 2.10
CA GLN A 166 -11.28 12.53 2.71
C GLN A 166 -11.35 13.71 1.72
N ASP A 167 -11.08 13.48 0.45
CA ASP A 167 -11.13 14.50 -0.60
C ASP A 167 -11.26 13.87 -1.99
N ARG A 168 -11.28 14.68 -3.04
CA ARG A 168 -11.16 14.21 -4.42
C ARG A 168 -9.67 14.12 -4.80
N TYR A 169 -9.21 12.91 -5.07
CA TYR A 169 -7.82 12.65 -5.51
C TYR A 169 -7.76 12.33 -6.99
N GLU A 170 -6.69 12.75 -7.65
CA GLU A 170 -6.26 12.21 -8.93
C GLU A 170 -5.23 11.10 -8.73
N LEU A 171 -5.16 10.18 -9.69
CA LEU A 171 -4.16 9.12 -9.75
C LEU A 171 -3.19 9.40 -10.89
N ARG A 172 -1.90 9.24 -10.62
CA ARG A 172 -0.85 9.15 -11.61
C ARG A 172 -0.16 7.78 -11.51
N VAL A 173 0.09 7.18 -12.66
CA VAL A 173 0.80 5.92 -12.81
C VAL A 173 2.04 6.17 -13.66
N ASP A 174 3.22 6.10 -13.07
CA ASP A 174 4.50 6.16 -13.77
C ASP A 174 4.99 4.75 -14.10
N LEU A 175 5.54 4.57 -15.30
CA LEU A 175 5.93 3.28 -15.86
C LEU A 175 7.31 3.39 -16.51
N GLU A 176 8.15 2.37 -16.35
CA GLU A 176 9.44 2.22 -17.03
C GLU A 176 9.57 0.79 -17.55
N ASP A 177 10.12 0.63 -18.75
CA ASP A 177 10.47 -0.69 -19.28
C ASP A 177 11.97 -1.00 -19.16
N PHE A 178 12.37 -2.18 -19.65
CA PHE A 178 13.75 -2.63 -19.61
C PHE A 178 14.66 -1.97 -20.66
N GLN A 179 14.09 -1.21 -21.61
CA GLN A 179 14.85 -0.39 -22.55
C GLN A 179 15.15 1.02 -21.99
N GLY A 180 14.53 1.38 -20.87
CA GLY A 180 14.67 2.68 -20.21
C GLY A 180 13.70 3.73 -20.72
N ASP A 181 12.74 3.36 -21.56
CA ASP A 181 11.65 4.26 -21.93
C ASP A 181 10.72 4.42 -20.72
N THR A 182 10.21 5.63 -20.51
CA THR A 182 9.27 5.95 -19.43
C THR A 182 8.01 6.56 -20.00
N ARG A 183 6.87 6.26 -19.40
CA ARG A 183 5.55 6.80 -19.76
C ARG A 183 4.73 7.00 -18.50
N TYR A 184 3.68 7.81 -18.58
CA TYR A 184 2.74 7.93 -17.46
C TYR A 184 1.29 8.05 -17.92
N ALA A 185 0.37 7.62 -17.07
CA ALA A 185 -1.08 7.75 -17.22
C ALA A 185 -1.67 8.52 -16.04
N VAL A 186 -2.64 9.40 -16.30
CA VAL A 186 -3.32 10.19 -15.27
C VAL A 186 -4.83 9.96 -15.33
N TYR A 187 -5.47 9.83 -14.18
CA TYR A 187 -6.92 9.68 -14.06
C TYR A 187 -7.47 10.80 -13.17
N GLU A 188 -8.51 11.50 -13.66
CA GLU A 188 -9.07 12.70 -13.04
C GLU A 188 -9.65 12.45 -11.65
N HIS A 189 -10.03 11.21 -11.35
CA HIS A 189 -10.53 10.83 -10.05
C HIS A 189 -10.08 9.41 -9.74
N PHE A 190 -9.64 9.18 -8.51
CA PHE A 190 -9.32 7.87 -7.99
C PHE A 190 -9.89 7.73 -6.59
N LYS A 191 -10.70 6.69 -6.40
CA LYS A 191 -11.27 6.35 -5.11
C LYS A 191 -11.32 4.84 -4.93
N VAL A 192 -11.03 4.42 -3.72
CA VAL A 192 -11.15 3.03 -3.28
C VAL A 192 -12.31 2.96 -2.30
N GLY A 193 -13.20 1.99 -2.50
CA GLY A 193 -14.32 1.71 -1.59
C GLY A 193 -13.83 1.15 -0.25
N ASP A 194 -14.74 1.01 0.71
CA ASP A 194 -14.46 0.35 1.98
C ASP A 194 -14.37 -1.18 1.86
N ARG A 195 -14.08 -1.85 2.97
CA ARG A 195 -14.09 -3.33 3.07
C ARG A 195 -15.44 -3.94 2.67
N GLY A 196 -16.56 -3.29 3.03
CA GLY A 196 -17.91 -3.76 2.72
C GLY A 196 -18.22 -3.80 1.22
N THR A 197 -17.65 -2.87 0.46
CA THR A 197 -17.69 -2.85 -1.00
C THR A 197 -16.53 -3.62 -1.65
N ARG A 198 -15.70 -4.29 -0.85
CA ARG A 198 -14.51 -5.06 -1.25
C ARG A 198 -13.47 -4.18 -1.95
N TYR A 199 -13.20 -3.00 -1.39
CA TYR A 199 -12.22 -2.04 -1.89
C TYR A 199 -12.40 -1.70 -3.38
N LYS A 200 -13.66 -1.55 -3.80
CA LYS A 200 -14.02 -1.30 -5.20
C LYS A 200 -13.30 -0.09 -5.77
N LEU A 201 -12.71 -0.25 -6.96
CA LEU A 201 -12.09 0.84 -7.70
C LEU A 201 -13.15 1.76 -8.29
N ILE A 202 -12.96 3.06 -8.13
CA ILE A 202 -13.77 4.10 -8.78
C ILE A 202 -12.79 5.07 -9.45
N LEU A 203 -12.87 5.15 -10.77
CA LEU A 203 -12.07 6.04 -11.60
C LEU A 203 -12.93 7.12 -12.26
N GLY A 204 -12.36 8.31 -12.39
CA GLY A 204 -12.82 9.37 -13.27
C GLY A 204 -12.31 9.18 -14.70
N GLY A 205 -12.39 10.23 -15.52
CA GLY A 205 -11.85 10.20 -16.88
C GLY A 205 -10.35 9.92 -16.90
N TYR A 206 -9.88 9.27 -17.96
CA TYR A 206 -8.46 9.25 -18.29
C TYR A 206 -8.07 10.62 -18.88
N LYS A 207 -7.05 11.26 -18.31
CA LYS A 207 -6.38 12.40 -18.94
C LYS A 207 -5.26 11.84 -19.79
N GLU A 208 -5.23 12.21 -21.06
CA GLU A 208 -4.12 11.88 -21.95
C GLU A 208 -2.81 12.26 -21.26
N GLY A 209 -1.99 11.24 -20.95
CA GLY A 209 -0.70 11.40 -20.28
C GLY A 209 0.43 11.53 -21.29
N ASP A 210 1.61 11.01 -20.95
CA ASP A 210 2.67 10.80 -21.92
C ASP A 210 2.47 9.45 -22.60
N ALA A 211 1.51 9.36 -23.53
CA ALA A 211 1.30 8.23 -24.45
C ALA A 211 1.27 6.80 -23.84
N ALA A 212 1.00 6.64 -22.54
CA ALA A 212 0.89 5.32 -21.90
C ALA A 212 -0.40 4.57 -22.30
N GLY A 213 -1.40 5.29 -22.80
CA GLY A 213 -2.75 4.77 -23.05
C GLY A 213 -3.52 4.40 -21.78
N ASP A 214 -4.81 4.08 -21.94
CA ASP A 214 -5.76 3.84 -20.85
C ASP A 214 -5.96 2.35 -20.56
N ALA A 215 -5.07 1.76 -19.76
CA ALA A 215 -5.18 0.35 -19.38
C ALA A 215 -6.03 0.11 -18.12
N LEU A 216 -6.42 1.17 -17.39
CA LEU A 216 -7.06 1.02 -16.07
C LEU A 216 -8.56 1.31 -16.09
N SER A 217 -9.10 2.07 -17.05
CA SER A 217 -10.55 2.34 -17.10
C SER A 217 -11.39 1.08 -17.27
N SER A 218 -10.86 0.04 -17.92
CA SER A 218 -11.52 -1.27 -18.02
C SER A 218 -11.71 -1.96 -16.66
N HIS A 219 -10.92 -1.57 -15.66
CA HIS A 219 -10.98 -2.04 -14.28
C HIS A 219 -11.96 -1.24 -13.42
N ASN A 220 -12.54 -0.15 -13.93
CA ASN A 220 -13.43 0.71 -13.17
C ASN A 220 -14.63 -0.09 -12.60
N HIS A 221 -15.00 0.21 -11.36
CA HIS A 221 -16.02 -0.47 -10.59
C HIS A 221 -15.78 -1.96 -10.29
N ALA A 222 -14.59 -2.50 -10.60
CA ALA A 222 -14.22 -3.85 -10.15
C ALA A 222 -13.92 -3.83 -8.65
N PRO A 223 -14.43 -4.80 -7.87
CA PRO A 223 -13.94 -5.04 -6.51
C PRO A 223 -12.50 -5.57 -6.56
N PHE A 224 -11.80 -5.48 -5.43
CA PHE A 224 -10.47 -6.04 -5.28
C PHE A 224 -10.56 -7.57 -5.09
N THR A 225 -9.61 -8.29 -5.67
CA THR A 225 -9.55 -9.76 -5.66
C THR A 225 -8.13 -10.19 -5.29
N THR A 226 -8.01 -11.19 -4.42
CA THR A 226 -6.74 -11.82 -4.01
C THR A 226 -6.79 -13.34 -4.21
N PRO A 227 -5.64 -14.06 -4.20
CA PRO A 227 -5.62 -15.50 -4.43
C PRO A 227 -6.51 -16.31 -3.47
N ASP A 228 -6.71 -15.80 -2.26
CA ASP A 228 -7.51 -16.38 -1.18
C ASP A 228 -8.92 -15.77 -1.04
N TYR A 229 -9.27 -14.74 -1.81
CA TYR A 229 -10.57 -14.09 -1.77
C TYR A 229 -10.99 -13.56 -3.14
N ASP A 230 -11.80 -14.35 -3.84
CA ASP A 230 -12.25 -14.10 -5.20
C ASP A 230 -13.48 -13.17 -5.25
N ASN A 231 -13.34 -12.04 -5.93
CA ASN A 231 -14.42 -11.10 -6.21
C ASN A 231 -14.43 -10.66 -7.68
N ASP A 232 -13.64 -11.28 -8.55
CA ASP A 232 -13.47 -10.79 -9.91
C ASP A 232 -14.73 -10.99 -10.77
N LYS A 233 -14.68 -10.51 -12.01
CA LYS A 233 -15.82 -10.59 -12.94
C LYS A 233 -15.68 -11.77 -13.91
N ALA A 234 -14.70 -12.65 -13.72
CA ALA A 234 -14.53 -13.82 -14.57
C ALA A 234 -15.65 -14.82 -14.30
N THR A 235 -16.10 -15.50 -15.37
CA THR A 235 -17.16 -16.50 -15.24
C THR A 235 -16.66 -17.82 -14.63
N THR A 236 -15.35 -18.04 -14.64
CA THR A 236 -14.71 -19.28 -14.19
C THR A 236 -13.30 -19.01 -13.69
N GLY A 237 -12.92 -19.69 -12.59
CA GLY A 237 -11.60 -19.54 -11.98
C GLY A 237 -11.47 -18.25 -11.18
N ASN A 238 -10.29 -18.04 -10.59
CA ASN A 238 -9.92 -16.85 -9.85
C ASN A 238 -8.71 -16.21 -10.55
N CYS A 239 -8.88 -15.00 -11.09
CA CYS A 239 -7.83 -14.26 -11.79
C CYS A 239 -6.62 -14.04 -10.89
N ALA A 240 -6.83 -13.60 -9.64
CA ALA A 240 -5.74 -13.37 -8.69
C ALA A 240 -4.98 -14.67 -8.37
N GLY A 241 -5.68 -15.80 -8.30
CA GLY A 241 -5.07 -17.12 -8.13
C GLY A 241 -4.18 -17.52 -9.31
N TYR A 242 -4.57 -17.19 -10.55
CA TYR A 242 -3.79 -17.49 -11.75
C TYR A 242 -2.61 -16.54 -11.97
N PHE A 243 -2.79 -15.24 -11.70
CA PHE A 243 -1.80 -14.20 -11.91
C PHE A 243 -0.91 -13.91 -10.69
N PHE A 244 -1.16 -14.58 -9.56
CA PHE A 244 -0.36 -14.49 -8.33
C PHE A 244 -0.21 -13.05 -7.80
N SER A 245 -1.29 -12.27 -7.84
CA SER A 245 -1.32 -10.91 -7.34
C SER A 245 -2.70 -10.52 -6.84
N GLY A 246 -2.77 -9.50 -6.00
CA GLY A 246 -4.03 -8.81 -5.67
C GLY A 246 -4.24 -7.62 -6.59
N TRP A 247 -5.43 -7.51 -7.17
CA TRP A 247 -5.79 -6.42 -8.09
C TRP A 247 -7.30 -6.25 -8.23
N TRP A 248 -7.72 -5.16 -8.87
CA TRP A 248 -9.10 -4.94 -9.30
C TRP A 248 -9.43 -5.74 -10.57
N PHE A 249 -9.33 -7.07 -10.52
CA PHE A 249 -9.52 -7.93 -11.68
C PHE A 249 -10.96 -7.86 -12.24
N THR A 250 -11.05 -7.86 -13.57
CA THR A 250 -12.30 -8.07 -14.31
C THR A 250 -12.32 -9.47 -14.91
N ASN A 251 -12.03 -9.65 -16.20
CA ASN A 251 -11.91 -10.95 -16.85
C ASN A 251 -10.76 -10.98 -17.89
N CYS A 252 -9.49 -11.01 -17.49
CA CYS A 252 -9.01 -10.76 -16.13
C CYS A 252 -8.47 -9.34 -15.97
N TYR A 253 -7.65 -8.84 -16.90
CA TYR A 253 -7.10 -7.50 -16.78
C TYR A 253 -6.58 -6.93 -18.11
N HIS A 254 -6.42 -5.60 -18.13
CA HIS A 254 -5.62 -4.85 -19.10
C HIS A 254 -4.37 -4.24 -18.44
N ALA A 255 -4.46 -3.88 -17.14
CA ALA A 255 -3.31 -3.56 -16.30
C ALA A 255 -3.20 -4.55 -15.12
N ASN A 256 -1.98 -4.99 -14.79
CA ASN A 256 -1.69 -5.71 -13.55
C ASN A 256 -0.31 -5.28 -13.03
N LEU A 257 -0.27 -4.15 -12.32
CA LEU A 257 0.98 -3.59 -11.79
C LEU A 257 1.51 -4.36 -10.56
N ASN A 258 0.66 -5.22 -9.99
CA ASN A 258 0.99 -6.07 -8.85
C ASN A 258 1.48 -7.46 -9.27
N GLY A 259 1.65 -7.71 -10.56
CA GLY A 259 2.14 -8.99 -11.09
C GLY A 259 3.56 -9.35 -10.66
N ILE A 260 4.01 -10.51 -11.12
CA ILE A 260 5.33 -11.07 -10.79
C ILE A 260 6.42 -10.20 -11.44
N TYR A 261 7.41 -9.79 -10.65
CA TYR A 261 8.56 -9.06 -11.19
C TYR A 261 9.42 -10.00 -12.06
N ARG A 262 9.77 -9.56 -13.27
CA ARG A 262 10.61 -10.31 -14.22
C ARG A 262 11.93 -9.56 -14.44
N PRO A 263 13.07 -10.02 -13.87
CA PRO A 263 14.33 -9.27 -13.91
C PRO A 263 14.88 -8.90 -15.29
N ASN A 264 14.48 -9.62 -16.34
CA ASN A 264 14.91 -9.37 -17.71
C ASN A 264 13.75 -8.91 -18.61
N GLY A 265 12.62 -8.49 -18.04
CA GLY A 265 11.42 -8.14 -18.80
C GLY A 265 10.89 -9.31 -19.63
N GLU A 266 10.93 -10.53 -19.07
CA GLU A 266 10.64 -11.78 -19.78
C GLU A 266 9.44 -11.63 -20.73
N GLU A 267 9.73 -11.70 -22.02
CA GLU A 267 8.73 -11.74 -23.07
C GLU A 267 8.03 -13.10 -23.02
N LEU A 268 6.70 -13.11 -23.15
CA LEU A 268 5.81 -14.29 -23.14
C LEU A 268 5.25 -14.73 -21.77
N ASP A 269 5.40 -13.93 -20.71
CA ASP A 269 4.69 -14.20 -19.44
C ASP A 269 3.64 -13.14 -19.10
N VAL A 270 2.37 -13.53 -19.26
CA VAL A 270 1.20 -12.73 -18.89
C VAL A 270 0.99 -12.62 -17.37
N ARG A 271 1.89 -13.13 -16.53
CA ARG A 271 1.83 -12.94 -15.06
C ARG A 271 2.75 -11.83 -14.59
N GLY A 272 3.43 -11.16 -15.51
CA GLY A 272 4.35 -10.04 -15.25
C GLY A 272 3.65 -8.77 -14.74
N ILE A 273 4.45 -7.72 -14.57
CA ILE A 273 3.96 -6.35 -14.32
C ILE A 273 3.53 -5.75 -15.66
N VAL A 274 2.23 -5.59 -15.90
CA VAL A 274 1.70 -5.35 -17.25
C VAL A 274 0.87 -4.07 -17.33
N TRP A 275 1.04 -3.33 -18.43
CA TRP A 275 0.20 -2.22 -18.86
C TRP A 275 -0.08 -2.32 -20.37
N SER A 276 -1.22 -2.93 -20.74
CA SER A 276 -1.48 -3.42 -22.11
C SER A 276 -1.47 -2.34 -23.19
N GLU A 277 -1.84 -1.11 -22.84
CA GLU A 277 -1.98 -0.02 -23.82
C GLU A 277 -0.66 0.58 -24.26
N TRP A 278 0.42 0.35 -23.50
CA TRP A 278 1.77 0.80 -23.87
C TRP A 278 2.64 -0.37 -24.32
N ARG A 279 2.69 -1.43 -23.51
CA ARG A 279 3.43 -2.66 -23.82
C ARG A 279 2.43 -3.82 -23.87
N SER A 280 2.63 -4.76 -24.79
CA SER A 280 1.75 -5.93 -24.92
C SER A 280 1.66 -6.75 -23.63
N LEU A 281 0.59 -7.53 -23.46
CA LEU A 281 0.34 -8.34 -22.25
C LEU A 281 1.48 -9.30 -21.87
N ASN A 282 2.36 -9.61 -22.82
CA ASN A 282 3.47 -10.51 -22.68
C ASN A 282 4.81 -9.82 -22.38
N ILE A 283 4.83 -8.51 -22.13
CA ILE A 283 6.05 -7.75 -21.82
C ILE A 283 5.91 -7.19 -20.40
N SER A 284 6.79 -7.62 -19.50
CA SER A 284 6.80 -7.11 -18.13
C SER A 284 7.59 -5.80 -18.03
N LEU A 285 7.03 -4.83 -17.32
CA LEU A 285 7.67 -3.57 -16.98
C LEU A 285 8.78 -3.75 -15.93
N LYS A 286 9.73 -2.82 -15.95
CA LYS A 286 10.89 -2.77 -15.05
C LYS A 286 10.57 -2.01 -13.77
N SER A 287 9.90 -0.87 -13.86
CA SER A 287 9.49 -0.13 -12.67
C SER A 287 8.11 0.48 -12.85
N THR A 288 7.37 0.58 -11.75
CA THR A 288 6.04 1.19 -11.74
C THR A 288 5.82 1.91 -10.43
N GLU A 289 5.17 3.06 -10.48
CA GLU A 289 4.74 3.79 -9.29
C GLU A 289 3.30 4.26 -9.47
N MET A 290 2.42 3.92 -8.54
CA MET A 290 1.09 4.51 -8.43
C MET A 290 1.12 5.53 -7.31
N LYS A 291 0.65 6.74 -7.60
CA LYS A 291 0.61 7.84 -6.61
C LYS A 291 -0.60 8.73 -6.79
N ILE A 292 -1.07 9.28 -5.68
CA ILE A 292 -2.28 10.09 -5.63
C ILE A 292 -2.01 11.44 -4.99
N ARG A 293 -2.76 12.46 -5.38
CA ARG A 293 -2.80 13.76 -4.70
C ARG A 293 -4.18 14.40 -4.81
N PRO A 294 -4.55 15.32 -3.91
CA PRO A 294 -5.81 16.05 -4.04
C PRO A 294 -5.86 16.85 -5.35
N ILE A 295 -7.02 16.86 -6.00
CA ILE A 295 -7.24 17.67 -7.19
C ILE A 295 -7.31 19.14 -6.76
N GLN A 296 -6.45 19.97 -7.34
CA GLN A 296 -6.61 21.42 -7.22
C GLN A 296 -7.80 21.84 -8.09
N ILE A 297 -8.91 22.22 -7.47
CA ILE A 297 -10.03 22.86 -8.18
C ILE A 297 -9.64 24.33 -8.36
N PRO A 298 -9.44 24.83 -9.59
CA PRO A 298 -9.23 26.26 -9.81
C PRO A 298 -10.44 27.02 -9.25
N GLN A 299 -10.18 27.98 -8.36
CA GLN A 299 -11.21 28.89 -7.84
C GLN A 299 -11.73 29.83 -8.92
#